data_AF-A0A960YW43-F1
#
_entry.id   AF-A0A960YW43-F1
#
_cell.length_a   1.000
_cell.length_b   1.000
_cell.length_c   1.000
_cell.angle_alpha   90.00
_cell.angle_beta   90.00
_cell.angle_gamma   90.00
#
_symmetry.space_group_name_H-M   'P 1'
#
loop_
_entity.id
_entity.type
_entity.pdbx_description
1 polymer ?
#
loop_
_entity_poly.entity_id
_entity_poly.type
_entity_poly.pdbx_seq_one_letter_code
_entity_poly.pdbx_strand_id
1 'polypeptide(L)'
;MKYLLQLIFVFTFLSNGIYSGEIKFPKFPKKAKSVKSFIPRGWKVHSKAVGDLNGDSLPDVALVLKYKNENRKKNSYRILLILLKEGKKYKIFAKSKKAIMKLSEGGKTGDPFIGLNIER
;
A
#
# COMPACT_ATOMS: atom_id res chain seq x y z
N MET A 1 -49.81 11.03 19.38
CA MET A 1 -49.16 10.81 18.06
C MET A 1 -48.22 11.95 17.62
N LYS A 2 -48.34 13.19 18.13
CA LYS A 2 -47.48 14.34 17.72
C LYS A 2 -45.98 14.12 17.96
N TYR A 3 -45.59 13.44 19.05
CA TYR A 3 -44.18 13.18 19.37
C TYR A 3 -43.59 11.93 18.70
N LEU A 4 -44.43 11.04 18.17
CA LEU A 4 -44.00 9.79 17.55
C LEU A 4 -43.32 10.05 16.20
N LEU A 5 -43.79 11.04 15.44
CA LEU A 5 -43.20 11.47 14.17
C LEU A 5 -41.87 12.22 14.38
N GLN A 6 -41.75 13.00 15.47
CA GLN A 6 -40.54 13.76 15.79
C GLN A 6 -39.38 12.85 16.21
N LEU A 7 -39.66 11.73 16.89
CA LEU A 7 -38.65 10.73 17.28
C LEU A 7 -38.02 10.02 16.07
N ILE A 8 -38.78 9.78 15.00
CA ILE A 8 -38.27 9.17 13.76
C ILE A 8 -37.31 10.12 13.03
N PHE A 9 -37.55 11.43 13.10
CA PHE A 9 -36.73 12.45 12.44
C PHE A 9 -35.39 12.70 13.15
N VAL A 10 -35.33 12.52 14.48
CA VAL A 10 -34.08 12.58 15.26
C VAL A 10 -33.22 11.34 15.02
N PHE A 11 -33.84 10.17 14.81
CA PHE A 11 -33.12 8.91 14.57
C PHE A 11 -32.46 8.84 13.19
N THR A 12 -33.03 9.48 12.15
CA THR A 12 -32.41 9.57 10.82
C THR A 12 -31.27 10.58 10.75
N PHE A 13 -31.20 11.54 11.67
CA PHE A 13 -30.10 12.54 11.69
C PHE A 13 -28.80 11.97 12.27
N LEU A 14 -28.88 10.92 13.11
CA LEU A 14 -27.74 10.24 13.75
C LEU A 14 -27.06 9.17 12.88
N SER A 15 -27.65 8.79 11.73
CA SER A 15 -27.16 7.67 10.91
C SER A 15 -26.24 8.09 9.75
N ASN A 16 -25.78 9.34 9.71
CA ASN A 16 -24.67 9.75 8.83
C ASN A 16 -23.35 9.16 9.36
N GLY A 17 -23.23 7.84 9.24
CA GLY A 17 -22.00 7.11 9.54
C GLY A 17 -20.88 7.64 8.67
N ILE A 18 -19.78 7.99 9.31
CA ILE A 18 -18.52 8.33 8.64
C ILE A 18 -18.07 7.10 7.86
N TYR A 19 -18.38 7.05 6.57
CA TYR A 19 -17.80 6.06 5.65
C TYR A 19 -16.31 6.40 5.44
N SER A 20 -15.47 6.07 6.41
CA SER A 20 -14.04 6.01 6.20
C SER A 20 -13.72 4.75 5.38
N GLY A 21 -13.92 4.82 4.06
CA GLY A 21 -13.68 3.71 3.15
C GLY A 21 -12.26 3.14 3.31
N GLU A 22 -12.17 1.88 3.71
CA GLU A 22 -10.90 1.18 3.85
C GLU A 22 -10.15 1.08 2.51
N ILE A 23 -8.84 1.30 2.52
CA ILE A 23 -8.01 1.11 1.33
C ILE A 23 -7.85 -0.40 1.09
N LYS A 24 -8.57 -0.97 0.12
CA LYS A 24 -8.43 -2.39 -0.23
C LYS A 24 -7.02 -2.69 -0.75
N PHE A 25 -6.51 -3.88 -0.43
CA PHE A 25 -5.24 -4.37 -0.95
C PHE A 25 -5.30 -4.49 -2.47
N PRO A 26 -4.42 -3.82 -3.22
CA PRO A 26 -4.51 -3.78 -4.67
C PRO A 26 -4.27 -5.17 -5.27
N LYS A 27 -4.93 -5.44 -6.39
CA LYS A 27 -4.62 -6.59 -7.24
C LYS A 27 -3.40 -6.24 -8.09
N PHE A 28 -2.47 -7.18 -8.21
CA PHE A 28 -1.27 -7.03 -9.03
C PHE A 28 -1.29 -8.06 -10.16
N PRO A 29 -0.73 -7.73 -11.34
CA PRO A 29 -0.50 -8.74 -12.37
C PRO A 29 0.49 -9.81 -11.87
N LYS A 30 0.37 -11.06 -12.31
CA LYS A 30 1.33 -12.12 -11.92
C LYS A 30 2.72 -11.90 -12.52
N LYS A 31 2.78 -11.41 -13.76
CA LYS A 31 4.00 -11.05 -14.50
C LYS A 31 3.78 -9.81 -15.35
N ALA A 32 4.83 -9.03 -15.60
CA ALA A 32 4.79 -7.91 -16.55
C ALA A 32 6.17 -7.61 -17.14
N LYS A 33 6.21 -6.93 -18.30
CA LYS A 33 7.48 -6.53 -18.94
C LYS A 33 8.21 -5.42 -18.18
N SER A 34 7.48 -4.58 -17.44
CA SER A 34 8.04 -3.44 -16.72
C SER A 34 7.64 -3.43 -15.26
N VAL A 35 8.53 -2.92 -14.39
CA VAL A 35 8.25 -2.67 -12.98
C VAL A 35 7.07 -1.72 -12.80
N LYS A 36 6.92 -0.72 -13.68
CA LYS A 36 5.84 0.28 -13.64
C LYS A 36 4.44 -0.36 -13.71
N SER A 37 4.33 -1.48 -14.42
CA SER A 37 3.07 -2.23 -14.57
C SER A 37 2.55 -2.83 -13.26
N PHE A 38 3.39 -2.90 -12.22
CA PHE A 38 2.99 -3.35 -10.89
C PHE A 38 2.55 -2.23 -9.95
N ILE A 39 2.65 -0.96 -10.36
CA ILE A 39 2.27 0.18 -9.52
C ILE A 39 0.77 0.46 -9.70
N PRO A 40 -0.09 0.19 -8.69
CA PRO A 40 -1.52 0.36 -8.85
C PRO A 40 -1.91 1.84 -8.84
N ARG A 41 -3.08 2.16 -9.41
CA ARG A 41 -3.62 3.53 -9.38
C ARG A 41 -3.77 4.03 -7.94
N GLY A 42 -3.33 5.26 -7.67
CA GLY A 42 -3.36 5.86 -6.33
C GLY A 42 -2.13 5.54 -5.47
N TRP A 43 -1.23 4.68 -5.94
CA TRP A 43 0.04 4.37 -5.28
C TRP A 43 1.21 5.07 -5.98
N LYS A 44 2.32 5.19 -5.27
CA LYS A 44 3.61 5.63 -5.81
C LYS A 44 4.74 4.81 -5.20
N VAL A 45 5.86 4.71 -5.92
CA VAL A 45 7.09 4.15 -5.37
C VAL A 45 7.59 5.08 -4.28
N HIS A 46 7.74 4.55 -3.07
CA HIS A 46 8.37 5.23 -1.95
C HIS A 46 9.87 4.97 -1.93
N SER A 47 10.28 3.72 -2.17
CA SER A 47 11.68 3.31 -2.29
C SER A 47 11.79 2.13 -3.25
N LYS A 48 12.96 1.98 -3.85
CA LYS A 48 13.30 0.93 -4.80
C LYS A 48 14.75 0.49 -4.55
N ALA A 49 14.95 -0.81 -4.48
CA ALA A 49 16.27 -1.43 -4.52
C ALA A 49 16.34 -2.40 -5.71
N VAL A 50 17.53 -2.56 -6.27
CA VAL A 50 17.84 -3.50 -7.35
C VAL A 50 19.02 -4.35 -6.91
N GLY A 51 18.94 -5.66 -7.12
CA GLY A 51 19.97 -6.60 -6.72
C GLY A 51 19.70 -7.97 -7.34
N ASP A 52 20.37 -8.99 -6.81
CA ASP A 52 20.20 -10.39 -7.22
C ASP A 52 19.74 -11.19 -5.99
N LEU A 53 18.43 -11.42 -5.87
CA LEU A 53 17.82 -12.02 -4.68
C LEU A 53 17.79 -13.54 -4.76
N ASN A 54 17.89 -14.12 -5.96
CA ASN A 54 17.82 -15.56 -6.20
C ASN A 54 19.11 -16.17 -6.77
N GLY A 55 20.16 -15.36 -6.97
CA GLY A 55 21.49 -15.81 -7.38
C GLY A 55 21.61 -16.14 -8.87
N ASP A 56 20.68 -15.67 -9.72
CA ASP A 56 20.68 -15.97 -11.16
C ASP A 56 21.36 -14.87 -12.00
N SER A 57 21.98 -13.89 -11.33
CA SER A 57 22.65 -12.73 -11.94
C SER A 57 21.72 -11.82 -12.76
N LEU A 58 20.39 -11.96 -12.65
CA LEU A 58 19.43 -11.04 -13.24
C LEU A 58 19.05 -9.93 -12.24
N PRO A 59 18.73 -8.71 -12.73
CA PRO A 59 18.41 -7.59 -11.85
C PRO A 59 16.97 -7.67 -11.31
N ASP A 60 16.84 -8.25 -10.12
CA ASP A 60 15.63 -8.29 -9.31
C ASP A 60 15.32 -6.92 -8.70
N VAL A 61 14.07 -6.72 -8.27
CA VAL A 61 13.59 -5.44 -7.77
C VAL A 61 12.76 -5.61 -6.51
N ALA A 62 13.16 -4.94 -5.44
CA ALA A 62 12.32 -4.72 -4.28
C ALA A 62 11.75 -3.29 -4.32
N LEU A 63 10.46 -3.15 -4.03
CA LEU A 63 9.76 -1.86 -3.95
C LEU A 63 9.08 -1.72 -2.60
N VAL A 64 9.14 -0.51 -2.05
CA VAL A 64 8.14 -0.04 -1.09
C VAL A 64 7.18 0.88 -1.84
N LEU A 65 5.89 0.53 -1.87
CA LEU A 65 4.84 1.40 -2.41
C LEU A 65 4.10 2.07 -1.25
N LYS A 66 3.79 3.36 -1.42
CA LYS A 66 2.90 4.09 -0.51
C LYS A 66 1.72 4.71 -1.24
N TYR A 67 0.62 4.90 -0.54
CA TYR A 67 -0.52 5.63 -1.08
C TYR A 67 -0.13 7.09 -1.29
N LYS A 68 -0.56 7.70 -2.40
CA LYS A 68 -0.19 9.09 -2.73
C LYS A 68 -0.55 10.09 -1.62
N ASN A 69 -1.69 9.85 -0.96
CA ASN A 69 -2.23 10.69 0.11
C ASN A 69 -2.15 9.98 1.49
N GLU A 70 -1.06 9.25 1.75
CA GLU A 70 -0.81 8.54 3.03
C GLU A 70 -1.09 9.43 4.25
N ASN A 71 -0.58 10.66 4.27
CA ASN A 71 -0.71 11.61 5.38
C ASN A 71 -2.17 11.98 5.71
N ARG A 72 -3.08 11.90 4.73
CA ARG A 72 -4.51 12.24 4.91
C ARG A 72 -5.37 11.01 5.17
N LYS A 73 -4.84 9.80 4.99
CA LYS A 73 -5.58 8.54 5.12
C LYS A 73 -5.04 7.73 6.29
N LYS A 74 -5.72 7.84 7.44
CA LYS A 74 -5.37 7.11 8.68
C LYS A 74 -5.29 5.60 8.47
N ASN A 75 -6.17 5.04 7.64
CA ASN A 75 -6.21 3.59 7.33
C ASN A 75 -5.35 3.19 6.13
N SER A 76 -4.39 4.03 5.71
CA SER A 76 -3.39 3.64 4.72
C SER A 76 -2.37 2.65 5.28
N TYR A 77 -1.59 2.06 4.39
CA TYR A 77 -0.47 1.17 4.67
C TYR A 77 0.53 1.26 3.51
N ARG A 78 1.71 0.69 3.72
CA ARG A 78 2.75 0.54 2.70
C ARG A 78 2.82 -0.90 2.24
N ILE A 79 3.28 -1.11 1.03
CA ILE A 79 3.41 -2.45 0.43
C ILE A 79 4.88 -2.69 0.13
N LEU A 80 5.47 -3.71 0.75
CA LEU A 80 6.68 -4.34 0.24
C LEU A 80 6.29 -5.24 -0.93
N LEU A 81 6.96 -5.09 -2.07
CA LEU A 81 6.77 -5.92 -3.26
C LEU A 81 8.13 -6.37 -3.77
N ILE A 82 8.32 -7.68 -3.86
CA ILE A 82 9.54 -8.31 -4.38
C ILE A 82 9.24 -8.89 -5.76
N LEU A 83 10.01 -8.46 -6.74
CA LEU A 83 9.90 -8.87 -8.14
C LEU A 83 11.19 -9.57 -8.55
N LEU A 84 11.07 -10.82 -8.98
CA LEU A 84 12.18 -11.53 -9.61
C LEU A 84 12.16 -11.29 -11.12
N LYS A 85 13.33 -11.10 -11.71
CA LYS A 85 13.50 -11.02 -13.16
C LYS A 85 13.41 -12.43 -13.75
N GLU A 86 12.60 -12.59 -14.80
CA GLU A 86 12.50 -13.84 -15.57
C GLU A 86 12.58 -13.49 -17.06
N GLY A 87 13.78 -13.59 -17.64
CA GLY A 87 14.06 -13.19 -19.02
C GLY A 87 13.73 -11.72 -19.28
N LYS A 88 12.76 -11.44 -20.16
CA LYS A 88 12.31 -10.06 -20.49
C LYS A 88 11.18 -9.55 -19.58
N LYS A 89 10.74 -10.32 -18.58
CA LYS A 89 9.62 -9.97 -17.70
C LYS A 89 10.07 -9.97 -16.23
N TYR A 90 9.21 -9.45 -15.38
CA TYR A 90 9.28 -9.57 -13.93
C TYR A 90 8.10 -10.42 -13.45
N LYS A 91 8.30 -11.17 -12.37
CA LYS A 91 7.28 -11.97 -11.68
C LYS A 91 7.24 -11.56 -10.21
N ILE A 92 6.04 -11.51 -9.63
CA ILE A 92 5.91 -11.30 -8.19
C ILE A 92 6.40 -12.55 -7.47
N PHE A 93 7.38 -12.39 -6.61
CA PHE A 93 7.85 -13.43 -5.69
C PHE A 93 7.15 -13.30 -4.34
N ALA A 94 7.17 -12.09 -3.76
CA ALA A 94 6.54 -11.83 -2.48
C ALA A 94 5.89 -10.45 -2.43
N LYS A 95 4.89 -10.29 -1.56
CA LYS A 95 4.27 -9.01 -1.24
C LYS A 95 3.75 -9.00 0.19
N SER A 96 3.86 -7.86 0.87
CA SER A 96 3.36 -7.70 2.24
C SER A 96 2.85 -6.29 2.50
N LYS A 97 1.72 -6.18 3.20
CA LYS A 97 1.20 -4.91 3.75
C LYS A 97 1.57 -4.67 5.21
N LYS A 98 2.29 -5.61 5.84
CA LYS A 98 2.66 -5.60 7.26
C LYS A 98 4.15 -5.38 7.51
N ALA A 99 4.98 -5.53 6.47
CA ALA A 99 6.43 -5.48 6.60
C ALA A 99 6.98 -4.06 6.81
N ILE A 100 6.24 -3.03 6.38
CA ILE A 100 6.72 -1.65 6.36
C ILE A 100 5.72 -0.76 7.10
N MET A 101 6.19 -0.09 8.14
CA MET A 101 5.41 0.89 8.88
C MET A 101 5.14 2.13 8.03
N LYS A 102 3.94 2.72 8.18
CA LYS A 102 3.54 3.96 7.52
C LYS A 102 3.96 5.19 8.32
N LEU A 103 3.87 6.37 7.70
CA LEU A 103 4.24 7.64 8.31
C LEU A 103 3.63 7.84 9.71
N SER A 104 2.34 7.58 9.88
CA SER A 104 1.65 7.85 11.15
C SER A 104 2.00 6.84 12.27
N GLU A 105 2.80 5.82 11.98
CA GLU A 105 3.21 4.81 12.97
C GLU A 105 4.56 5.15 13.62
N GLY A 106 5.28 6.18 13.15
CA GLY A 106 6.53 6.63 13.78
C GLY A 106 6.37 7.67 14.90
N GLY A 107 5.14 8.03 15.25
CA GLY A 107 4.86 8.93 16.38
C GLY A 107 5.48 10.33 16.22
N LYS A 108 6.13 10.84 17.27
CA LYS A 108 6.77 12.16 17.28
C LYS A 108 8.02 12.24 16.40
N THR A 109 8.63 11.10 16.08
CA THR A 109 9.87 11.01 15.27
C THR A 109 9.60 11.21 13.78
N GLY A 110 8.35 11.08 13.34
CA GLY A 110 7.97 11.23 11.93
C GLY A 110 7.94 9.89 11.20
N ASP A 111 8.49 9.83 9.98
CA ASP A 111 8.43 8.62 9.16
C ASP A 111 9.37 7.54 9.70
N PRO A 112 8.86 6.37 10.15
CA PRO A 112 9.72 5.32 10.71
C PRO A 112 10.51 4.56 9.63
N PHE A 113 10.17 4.71 8.34
CA PHE A 113 10.86 4.02 7.26
C PHE A 113 12.09 4.80 6.80
N ILE A 114 13.27 4.20 6.97
CA ILE A 114 14.56 4.83 6.67
C ILE A 114 15.04 4.50 5.25
N GLY A 115 14.92 3.24 4.82
CA GLY A 115 15.48 2.81 3.54
C GLY A 115 15.11 1.38 3.15
N LEU A 116 15.48 1.02 1.92
CA LEU A 116 15.36 -0.32 1.38
C LEU A 116 16.68 -0.63 0.66
N ASN A 117 17.34 -1.70 1.06
CA ASN A 117 18.54 -2.22 0.42
C ASN A 117 18.35 -3.71 0.07
N ILE A 118 19.10 -4.19 -0.92
CA ILE A 118 19.28 -5.62 -1.18
C ILE A 118 20.76 -5.91 -0.94
N GLU A 119 21.04 -6.80 0.00
CA GLU A 119 22.40 -7.24 0.34
C GLU A 119 22.58 -8.70 -0.07
N ARG A 120 23.80 -9.04 -0.47
CA ARG A 120 24.21 -10.37 -0.93
C ARG A 120 24.93 -11.11 0.18
#